data_AF-A0A7J8T7A9-F1
#
_entry.id   AF-A0A7J8T7A9-F1
#
_cell.length_a   1.000
_cell.length_b   1.000
_cell.length_c   1.000
_cell.angle_alpha   90.00
_cell.angle_beta   90.00
_cell.angle_gamma   90.00
#
_symmetry.space_group_name_H-M   'P 1'
#
loop_
_entity.id
_entity.type
_entity.pdbx_description
1 polymer ?
#
loop_
_entity_poly.entity_id
_entity_poly.type
_entity_poly.pdbx_seq_one_letter_code
_entity_poly.pdbx_strand_id
1 'polypeptide(L)'
;MSESGLTVLDGTHLRSFNPSLPELNGSVSGAQLLEIADSKASTSLFGLSLPQNLKASALSRVIAGPGDHADVNFRQTELDKDKASKFLSDYISAIADELKDDPLVVSILDGNTLKMFLEDEDDYAMLAENLFTDMDIEDKGKICKNELRNALVHMGVEMGIPPFSEFPLLNDILKKHGAEGEEELGQAQFAELLQPILQETADALSENHVVIIHNVKVVNGSKLRKLLADEKQFDDVVERVLQETKSGKDGLQKTTELIRSFFEKHGKDFGLPPSESNDAVILLYDAVFSEVENEESVVKADNEFREYMKDVLKKFAEQLEDNPIYCDLDD
;
A
#
# COMPACT_ATOMS: atom_id res chain seq x y z
N MET A 1 -12.60 -8.92 -10.30
CA MET A 1 -13.29 -8.23 -9.21
C MET A 1 -12.42 -7.06 -8.80
N SER A 2 -12.49 -5.95 -9.52
CA SER A 2 -11.82 -4.69 -9.17
C SER A 2 -12.91 -3.76 -8.65
N GLU A 3 -13.37 -4.03 -7.42
CA GLU A 3 -14.49 -3.32 -6.79
C GLU A 3 -14.03 -2.15 -5.90
N SER A 4 -12.75 -1.82 -5.92
CA SER A 4 -12.26 -0.57 -5.35
C SER A 4 -11.17 -0.04 -6.27
N GLY A 5 -11.12 1.28 -6.50
CA GLY A 5 -10.08 1.96 -7.28
C GLY A 5 -8.71 1.91 -6.62
N LEU A 6 -8.37 0.80 -5.96
CA LEU A 6 -7.12 0.54 -5.26
C LEU A 6 -6.17 -0.22 -6.18
N THR A 7 -4.92 0.22 -6.17
CA THR A 7 -3.80 -0.40 -6.89
C THR A 7 -2.75 -0.81 -5.87
N VAL A 8 -2.25 -2.04 -5.97
CA VAL A 8 -1.14 -2.52 -5.15
C VAL A 8 0.17 -2.30 -5.90
N LEU A 9 1.08 -1.55 -5.30
CA LEU A 9 2.42 -1.30 -5.81
C LEU A 9 3.41 -2.23 -5.11
N ASP A 10 3.72 -3.35 -5.77
CA ASP A 10 4.59 -4.44 -5.28
C ASP A 10 6.02 -4.38 -5.87
N GLY A 11 6.35 -3.30 -6.57
CA GLY A 11 7.66 -3.09 -7.21
C GLY A 11 7.83 -3.74 -8.59
N THR A 12 6.84 -4.47 -9.12
CA THR A 12 6.89 -5.05 -10.47
C THR A 12 7.08 -3.98 -11.57
N HIS A 13 6.40 -2.84 -11.45
CA HIS A 13 6.56 -1.68 -12.32
C HIS A 13 8.01 -1.16 -12.35
N LEU A 14 8.71 -1.18 -11.21
CA LEU A 14 10.11 -0.74 -11.13
C LEU A 14 11.08 -1.78 -11.72
N ARG A 15 10.79 -3.08 -11.60
CA ARG A 15 11.66 -4.12 -12.18
C ARG A 15 11.61 -4.19 -13.70
N SER A 16 10.46 -3.86 -14.27
CA SER A 16 10.30 -3.78 -15.73
C SER A 16 10.84 -2.47 -16.31
N PHE A 17 11.14 -1.49 -15.45
CA PHE A 17 11.66 -0.19 -15.85
C PHE A 17 13.18 -0.23 -16.07
N ASN A 18 13.63 0.29 -17.21
CA ASN A 18 15.06 0.49 -17.50
C ASN A 18 15.41 1.97 -17.34
N PRO A 19 15.91 2.39 -16.16
CA PRO A 19 16.21 3.80 -15.92
C PRO A 19 17.43 4.26 -16.71
N SER A 20 17.26 5.31 -17.51
CA SER A 20 18.36 6.00 -18.20
C SER A 20 18.73 7.30 -17.50
N LEU A 21 20.02 7.58 -17.31
CA LEU A 21 20.45 8.89 -16.83
C LEU A 21 20.14 9.97 -17.89
N PRO A 22 19.75 11.18 -17.47
CA PRO A 22 19.70 12.33 -18.37
C PRO A 22 21.10 12.64 -18.94
N GLU A 23 21.19 13.51 -19.95
CA GLU A 23 22.49 13.98 -20.43
C GLU A 23 23.18 14.79 -19.33
N LEU A 24 24.26 14.23 -18.78
CA LEU A 24 25.03 14.83 -17.70
C LEU A 24 26.31 15.43 -18.28
N ASN A 25 26.47 16.74 -18.12
CA ASN A 25 27.69 17.47 -18.52
C ASN A 25 28.75 17.38 -17.40
N GLY A 26 29.31 16.19 -17.17
CA GLY A 26 30.38 15.96 -16.18
C GLY A 26 30.05 14.93 -15.11
N SER A 27 30.78 14.97 -13.99
CA SER A 27 30.49 14.20 -12.78
C SER A 27 29.20 14.69 -12.12
N VAL A 28 28.50 13.77 -11.45
CA VAL A 28 27.24 14.07 -10.73
C VAL A 28 27.42 13.77 -9.26
N SER A 29 26.92 14.65 -8.40
CA SER A 29 26.96 14.41 -6.96
C SER A 29 25.93 13.34 -6.55
N GLY A 30 26.22 12.57 -5.50
CA GLY A 30 25.28 11.60 -4.96
C GLY A 30 23.91 12.22 -4.62
N ALA A 31 23.88 13.47 -4.15
CA ALA A 31 22.63 14.19 -3.88
C ALA A 31 21.77 14.39 -5.14
N GLN A 32 22.37 14.88 -6.23
CA GLN A 32 21.68 15.05 -7.50
C GLN A 32 21.22 13.70 -8.08
N LEU A 33 22.05 12.66 -7.93
CA LEU A 33 21.72 11.33 -8.40
C LEU A 33 20.52 10.72 -7.64
N LEU A 34 20.43 10.97 -6.33
CA LEU A 34 19.26 10.56 -5.53
C LEU A 34 17.99 11.27 -5.98
N GLU A 35 18.03 12.58 -6.21
CA GLU A 35 16.87 13.32 -6.72
C GLU A 35 16.39 12.77 -8.07
N ILE A 36 17.32 12.47 -8.98
CA ILE A 36 17.01 11.85 -10.27
C ILE A 36 16.40 10.46 -10.06
N ALA A 37 16.97 9.65 -9.16
CA ALA A 37 16.52 8.29 -8.91
C ALA A 37 15.12 8.25 -8.26
N ASP A 38 14.89 9.10 -7.25
CA ASP A 38 13.59 9.28 -6.59
C ASP A 38 12.54 9.77 -7.58
N SER A 39 12.86 10.76 -8.42
CA SER A 39 11.95 11.27 -9.45
C SER A 39 11.60 10.21 -10.49
N LYS A 40 12.56 9.37 -10.89
CA LYS A 40 12.31 8.26 -11.82
C LYS A 40 11.44 7.17 -11.20
N ALA A 41 11.78 6.73 -9.98
CA ALA A 41 10.99 5.74 -9.27
C ALA A 41 9.56 6.24 -9.01
N SER A 42 9.40 7.50 -8.59
CA SER A 42 8.10 8.16 -8.46
C SER A 42 7.32 8.15 -9.77
N THR A 43 7.94 8.57 -10.88
CA THR A 43 7.30 8.59 -12.21
C THR A 43 6.83 7.19 -12.64
N SER A 44 7.67 6.16 -12.42
CA SER A 44 7.32 4.77 -12.70
C SER A 44 6.21 4.22 -11.80
N LEU A 45 5.97 4.87 -10.66
CA LEU A 45 4.89 4.57 -9.71
C LEU A 45 3.83 5.66 -9.74
N PHE A 46 3.45 6.09 -10.94
CA PHE A 46 2.36 7.04 -11.16
C PHE A 46 2.58 8.39 -10.44
N GLY A 47 3.80 8.91 -10.40
CA GLY A 47 4.09 10.19 -9.74
C GLY A 47 3.94 10.15 -8.21
N LEU A 48 3.89 8.97 -7.60
CA LEU A 48 3.76 8.81 -6.16
C LEU A 48 4.92 9.47 -5.41
N SER A 49 4.61 10.22 -4.35
CA SER A 49 5.62 10.66 -3.38
C SER A 49 6.08 9.47 -2.54
N LEU A 50 7.32 9.03 -2.75
CA LEU A 50 7.84 7.83 -2.09
C LEU A 50 7.97 8.03 -0.57
N PRO A 51 7.47 7.08 0.24
CA PRO A 51 7.65 7.09 1.69
C PRO A 51 9.13 7.19 2.10
N GLN A 52 9.42 7.95 3.16
CA GLN A 52 10.80 8.20 3.59
C GLN A 52 11.49 6.93 4.11
N ASN A 53 10.76 6.05 4.79
CA ASN A 53 11.26 4.74 5.22
C ASN A 53 11.66 3.87 4.01
N LEU A 54 10.87 3.88 2.95
CA LEU A 54 11.17 3.15 1.71
C LEU A 54 12.47 3.65 1.07
N LYS A 55 12.61 4.98 0.93
CA LYS A 55 13.82 5.62 0.39
C LYS A 55 15.04 5.33 1.25
N ALA A 56 14.94 5.48 2.57
CA ALA A 56 16.03 5.24 3.49
C ALA A 56 16.49 3.77 3.46
N SER A 57 15.54 2.83 3.43
CA SER A 57 15.86 1.40 3.38
C SER A 57 16.54 1.02 2.06
N ALA A 58 15.99 1.47 0.91
CA ALA A 58 16.60 1.26 -0.39
C ALA A 58 18.01 1.87 -0.47
N LEU A 59 18.19 3.10 0.04
CA LEU A 59 19.49 3.78 0.04
C LEU A 59 20.52 2.99 0.84
N SER A 60 20.16 2.53 2.04
CA SER A 60 21.05 1.78 2.93
C SER A 60 21.57 0.47 2.33
N ARG A 61 20.81 -0.15 1.41
CA ARG A 61 21.21 -1.38 0.71
C ARG A 61 22.24 -1.13 -0.39
N VAL A 62 22.25 0.06 -0.98
CA VAL A 62 23.05 0.37 -2.17
C VAL A 62 24.34 1.11 -1.83
N ILE A 63 24.34 1.90 -0.75
CA ILE A 63 25.56 2.57 -0.30
C ILE A 63 26.43 1.61 0.52
N ALA A 64 27.69 1.46 0.12
CA ALA A 64 28.64 0.63 0.84
C ALA A 64 29.29 1.41 2.00
N GLY A 65 29.11 0.93 3.24
CA GLY A 65 29.92 1.37 4.38
C GLY A 65 29.21 1.22 5.74
N PRO A 66 29.84 0.57 6.74
CA PRO A 66 29.31 0.60 8.11
C PRO A 66 29.52 2.00 8.71
N GLY A 67 28.44 2.64 9.16
CA GLY A 67 28.49 3.83 9.99
C GLY A 67 27.34 4.82 9.76
N ASP A 68 26.96 5.53 10.82
CA ASP A 68 25.84 6.50 10.89
C ASP A 68 25.96 7.73 9.95
N HIS A 69 26.97 7.76 9.07
CA HIS A 69 27.27 8.88 8.16
C HIS A 69 27.42 8.46 6.69
N ALA A 70 27.09 7.22 6.32
CA ALA A 70 27.23 6.73 4.95
C ALA A 70 26.39 7.55 3.93
N ASP A 71 25.17 7.94 4.29
CA ASP A 71 24.30 8.78 3.43
C ASP A 71 24.94 10.16 3.19
N VAL A 72 25.38 10.83 4.25
CA VAL A 72 26.00 12.17 4.17
C VAL A 72 27.24 12.13 3.27
N ASN A 73 28.07 11.09 3.41
CA ASN A 73 29.26 10.91 2.60
C ASN A 73 28.89 10.62 1.13
N PHE A 74 27.89 9.76 0.89
CA PHE A 74 27.43 9.45 -0.46
C PHE A 74 26.93 10.71 -1.18
N ARG A 75 26.10 11.52 -0.51
CA ARG A 75 25.53 12.76 -1.09
C ARG A 75 26.59 13.74 -1.59
N GLN A 76 27.76 13.77 -0.94
CA GLN A 76 28.89 14.63 -1.29
C GLN A 76 29.86 14.01 -2.30
N THR A 77 29.71 12.72 -2.60
CA THR A 77 30.59 12.01 -3.52
C THR A 77 30.26 12.36 -4.96
N GLU A 78 31.28 12.64 -5.77
CA GLU A 78 31.13 12.78 -7.21
C GLU A 78 31.29 11.42 -7.91
N LEU A 79 30.30 11.08 -8.75
CA LEU A 79 30.27 9.85 -9.51
C LEU A 79 30.46 10.13 -11.00
N ASP A 80 31.26 9.29 -11.64
CA ASP A 80 31.30 9.18 -13.09
C ASP A 80 30.01 8.54 -13.63
N LYS A 81 29.81 8.62 -14.95
CA LYS A 81 28.59 8.15 -15.61
C LYS A 81 28.30 6.67 -15.35
N ASP A 82 29.34 5.83 -15.35
CA ASP A 82 29.18 4.37 -15.20
C ASP A 82 28.75 4.02 -13.77
N LYS A 83 29.40 4.61 -12.76
CA LYS A 83 29.00 4.43 -11.35
C LYS A 83 27.63 5.01 -11.08
N ALA A 84 27.31 6.17 -11.65
CA ALA A 84 26.00 6.78 -11.51
C ALA A 84 24.89 5.91 -12.11
N SER A 85 25.13 5.34 -13.29
CA SER A 85 24.16 4.47 -13.97
C SER A 85 23.94 3.17 -13.18
N LYS A 86 25.02 2.60 -12.64
CA LYS A 86 24.95 1.42 -11.80
C LYS A 86 24.16 1.72 -10.51
N PHE A 87 24.49 2.80 -9.81
CA PHE A 87 23.77 3.22 -8.61
C PHE A 87 22.28 3.40 -8.88
N LEU A 88 21.90 4.07 -9.98
CA LEU A 88 20.51 4.30 -10.34
C LEU A 88 19.74 2.97 -10.50
N SER A 89 20.34 2.01 -11.20
CA SER A 89 19.77 0.66 -11.38
C SER A 89 19.66 -0.08 -10.04
N ASP A 90 20.71 -0.05 -9.23
CA ASP A 90 20.78 -0.75 -7.94
C ASP A 90 19.76 -0.14 -6.95
N TYR A 91 19.60 1.18 -6.91
CA TYR A 91 18.63 1.88 -6.06
C TYR A 91 17.18 1.61 -6.45
N ILE A 92 16.85 1.68 -7.74
CA ILE A 92 15.50 1.35 -8.22
C ILE A 92 15.18 -0.13 -7.95
N SER A 93 16.17 -1.02 -8.11
CA SER A 93 16.02 -2.44 -7.76
C SER A 93 15.82 -2.63 -6.26
N ALA A 94 16.52 -1.87 -5.42
CA ALA A 94 16.35 -1.93 -3.97
C ALA A 94 14.96 -1.46 -3.55
N ILE A 95 14.41 -0.39 -4.14
CA ILE A 95 13.01 0.01 -3.91
C ILE A 95 12.06 -1.11 -4.34
N ALA A 96 12.27 -1.72 -5.50
CA ALA A 96 11.45 -2.83 -5.97
C ALA A 96 11.54 -4.07 -5.06
N ASP A 97 12.70 -4.34 -4.45
CA ASP A 97 12.87 -5.40 -3.47
C ASP A 97 12.11 -5.11 -2.16
N GLU A 98 12.04 -3.85 -1.75
CA GLU A 98 11.25 -3.46 -0.58
C GLU A 98 9.76 -3.51 -0.83
N LEU A 99 9.28 -2.97 -1.95
CA LEU A 99 7.86 -3.03 -2.31
C LEU A 99 7.36 -4.45 -2.52
N LYS A 100 8.24 -5.39 -2.90
CA LYS A 100 7.88 -6.81 -2.97
C LYS A 100 7.50 -7.38 -1.60
N ASP A 101 8.24 -6.97 -0.57
CA ASP A 101 8.06 -7.43 0.82
C ASP A 101 7.02 -6.61 1.60
N ASP A 102 6.89 -5.34 1.22
CA ASP A 102 6.02 -4.36 1.83
C ASP A 102 5.33 -3.51 0.74
N PRO A 103 4.33 -4.09 0.04
CA PRO A 103 3.62 -3.39 -1.02
C PRO A 103 2.84 -2.19 -0.47
N LEU A 104 2.71 -1.15 -1.29
CA LEU A 104 1.86 0.00 -0.97
C LEU A 104 0.50 -0.16 -1.64
N VAL A 105 -0.58 0.14 -0.91
CA VAL A 105 -1.93 0.26 -1.48
C VAL A 105 -2.19 1.72 -1.79
N VAL A 106 -2.57 2.03 -3.03
CA VAL A 106 -2.80 3.42 -3.47
C VAL A 106 -4.10 3.58 -4.25
N SER A 107 -4.72 4.76 -4.18
CA SER A 107 -5.73 5.20 -5.14
C SER A 107 -5.11 6.15 -6.15
N ILE A 108 -5.37 5.91 -7.43
CA ILE A 108 -4.95 6.79 -8.53
C ILE A 108 -6.19 7.57 -8.98
N LEU A 109 -6.20 8.86 -8.68
CA LEU A 109 -7.30 9.77 -8.99
C LEU A 109 -6.98 10.53 -10.28
N ASP A 110 -7.46 9.99 -11.40
CA ASP A 110 -7.23 10.50 -12.77
C ASP A 110 -8.49 11.13 -13.40
N GLY A 111 -9.56 11.25 -12.61
CA GLY A 111 -10.84 11.80 -13.03
C GLY A 111 -11.78 10.80 -13.70
N ASN A 112 -11.37 9.56 -13.97
CA ASN A 112 -12.23 8.57 -14.63
C ASN A 112 -13.45 8.19 -13.77
N THR A 113 -13.28 8.06 -12.44
CA THR A 113 -14.40 7.80 -11.53
C THR A 113 -15.48 8.88 -11.62
N LEU A 114 -15.07 10.15 -11.67
CA LEU A 114 -16.00 11.27 -11.81
C LEU A 114 -16.67 11.28 -13.18
N LYS A 115 -15.94 10.95 -14.25
CA LYS A 115 -16.49 10.83 -15.60
C LYS A 115 -17.56 9.75 -15.68
N MET A 116 -17.36 8.60 -15.03
CA MET A 116 -18.38 7.54 -14.98
C MET A 116 -19.70 8.04 -14.40
N PHE A 117 -19.68 8.83 -13.31
CA PHE A 117 -20.91 9.43 -12.77
C PHE A 117 -21.55 10.46 -13.69
N LEU A 118 -20.78 11.11 -14.56
CA LEU A 118 -21.25 12.16 -15.47
C LEU A 118 -21.67 11.63 -16.85
N GLU A 119 -21.36 10.37 -17.16
CA GLU A 119 -21.66 9.75 -18.46
C GLU A 119 -23.15 9.44 -18.64
N ASP A 120 -23.85 9.10 -17.56
CA ASP A 120 -25.28 8.80 -17.53
C ASP A 120 -26.05 9.80 -16.67
N GLU A 121 -27.14 10.35 -17.22
CA GLU A 121 -27.94 11.39 -16.54
C GLU A 121 -28.66 10.86 -15.30
N ASP A 122 -29.08 9.59 -15.30
CA ASP A 122 -29.75 8.97 -14.16
C ASP A 122 -28.75 8.67 -13.03
N ASP A 123 -27.53 8.20 -13.36
CA ASP A 123 -26.46 7.98 -12.38
C ASP A 123 -26.04 9.31 -11.73
N TYR A 124 -25.89 10.37 -12.53
CA TYR A 124 -25.59 11.70 -12.02
C TYR A 124 -26.71 12.23 -11.12
N ALA A 125 -27.97 12.12 -11.56
CA ALA A 125 -29.12 12.59 -10.80
C ALA A 125 -29.21 11.88 -9.45
N MET A 126 -28.97 10.56 -9.42
CA MET A 126 -28.95 9.77 -8.19
C MET A 126 -27.83 10.21 -7.24
N LEU A 127 -26.61 10.42 -7.75
CA LEU A 127 -25.50 10.95 -6.96
C LEU A 127 -25.84 12.31 -6.34
N ALA A 128 -26.35 13.24 -7.15
CA ALA A 128 -26.68 14.58 -6.69
C ALA A 128 -27.83 14.61 -5.67
N GLU A 129 -28.84 13.75 -5.85
CA GLU A 129 -29.94 13.58 -4.90
C GLU A 129 -29.46 13.03 -3.55
N ASN A 130 -28.63 11.98 -3.57
CA ASN A 130 -28.07 11.40 -2.35
C ASN A 130 -27.22 12.43 -1.59
N LEU A 131 -26.29 13.10 -2.29
CA LEU A 131 -25.46 14.15 -1.68
C LEU A 131 -26.29 15.30 -1.11
N PHE A 132 -27.33 15.75 -1.83
CA PHE A 132 -28.20 16.81 -1.32
C PHE A 132 -28.91 16.39 -0.03
N THR A 133 -29.45 15.17 -0.02
CA THR A 133 -30.15 14.61 1.15
C THR A 133 -29.23 14.49 2.35
N ASP A 134 -27.98 14.06 2.14
CA ASP A 134 -26.99 13.95 3.20
C ASP A 134 -26.55 15.32 3.75
N MET A 135 -26.54 16.37 2.91
CA MET A 135 -26.23 17.74 3.33
C MET A 135 -27.43 18.44 3.99
N ASP A 136 -28.67 18.13 3.60
CA ASP A 136 -29.90 18.70 4.18
C ASP A 136 -30.34 17.96 5.46
N ILE A 137 -29.45 17.91 6.46
CA ILE A 137 -29.63 17.18 7.72
C ILE A 137 -30.92 17.58 8.45
N GLU A 138 -31.37 18.84 8.29
CA GLU A 138 -32.57 19.37 8.93
C GLU A 138 -33.85 19.23 8.09
N ASP A 139 -33.78 18.59 6.90
CA ASP A 139 -34.89 18.35 5.97
C ASP A 139 -35.67 19.64 5.65
N LYS A 140 -34.94 20.72 5.34
CA LYS A 140 -35.53 22.03 5.00
C LYS A 140 -35.95 22.12 3.54
N GLY A 141 -35.51 21.18 2.70
CA GLY A 141 -35.58 21.21 1.24
C GLY A 141 -34.57 22.19 0.63
N LYS A 142 -33.58 22.64 1.40
CA LYS A 142 -32.59 23.64 1.00
C LYS A 142 -31.29 23.54 1.80
N ILE A 143 -30.17 23.73 1.10
CA ILE A 143 -28.83 23.78 1.71
C ILE A 143 -28.09 25.04 1.31
N CYS A 144 -27.14 25.45 2.15
CA CYS A 144 -26.28 26.59 1.84
C CYS A 144 -25.32 26.23 0.71
N LYS A 145 -25.02 27.16 -0.20
CA LYS A 145 -24.15 26.92 -1.35
C LYS A 145 -22.74 26.44 -0.97
N ASN A 146 -22.21 26.89 0.17
CA ASN A 146 -20.93 26.43 0.70
C ASN A 146 -20.91 24.94 1.11
N GLU A 147 -22.07 24.28 1.25
CA GLU A 147 -22.20 22.84 1.50
C GLU A 147 -21.69 22.00 0.31
N LEU A 148 -21.52 22.58 -0.89
CA LEU A 148 -20.85 21.89 -2.00
C LEU A 148 -19.45 21.41 -1.64
N ARG A 149 -18.73 22.18 -0.81
CA ARG A 149 -17.43 21.73 -0.30
C ARG A 149 -17.58 20.45 0.52
N ASN A 150 -18.58 20.41 1.41
CA ASN A 150 -18.84 19.25 2.26
C ASN A 150 -19.33 18.06 1.45
N ALA A 151 -20.12 18.28 0.39
CA ALA A 151 -20.50 17.24 -0.55
C ALA A 151 -19.29 16.62 -1.25
N LEU A 152 -18.32 17.43 -1.71
CA LEU A 152 -17.06 16.92 -2.27
C LEU A 152 -16.22 16.16 -1.24
N VAL A 153 -16.18 16.62 0.02
CA VAL A 153 -15.54 15.89 1.11
C VAL A 153 -16.24 14.56 1.37
N HIS A 154 -17.58 14.54 1.31
CA HIS A 154 -18.39 13.34 1.51
C HIS A 154 -18.17 12.31 0.40
N MET A 155 -18.03 12.76 -0.86
CA MET A 155 -17.60 11.90 -1.96
C MET A 155 -16.23 11.26 -1.69
N GLY A 156 -15.25 12.06 -1.27
CA GLY A 156 -13.93 11.57 -0.85
C GLY A 156 -13.16 10.79 -1.92
N VAL A 157 -12.07 10.13 -1.50
CA VAL A 157 -11.16 9.38 -2.39
C VAL A 157 -11.89 8.22 -3.07
N GLU A 158 -12.82 7.58 -2.37
CA GLU A 158 -13.60 6.44 -2.86
C GLU A 158 -14.43 6.81 -4.10
N MET A 159 -14.99 8.03 -4.15
CA MET A 159 -15.77 8.53 -5.27
C MET A 159 -14.95 9.40 -6.24
N GLY A 160 -13.61 9.37 -6.15
CA GLY A 160 -12.73 10.05 -7.10
C GLY A 160 -12.35 11.49 -6.74
N ILE A 161 -12.73 11.98 -5.56
CA ILE A 161 -12.37 13.33 -5.10
C ILE A 161 -11.08 13.27 -4.25
N PRO A 162 -10.00 13.96 -4.65
CA PRO A 162 -8.78 14.03 -3.86
C PRO A 162 -8.99 14.86 -2.57
N PRO A 163 -8.23 14.58 -1.50
CA PRO A 163 -8.17 15.49 -0.35
C PRO A 163 -7.73 16.88 -0.79
N PHE A 164 -8.39 17.92 -0.24
CA PHE A 164 -8.07 19.33 -0.58
C PHE A 164 -6.62 19.73 -0.32
N SER A 165 -5.93 19.06 0.60
CA SER A 165 -4.51 19.27 0.88
C SER A 165 -3.60 18.75 -0.25
N GLU A 166 -4.00 17.66 -0.89
CA GLU A 166 -3.27 17.01 -1.99
C GLU A 166 -3.65 17.59 -3.35
N PHE A 167 -4.84 18.21 -3.45
CA PHE A 167 -5.31 18.87 -4.67
C PHE A 167 -5.89 20.26 -4.42
N PRO A 168 -5.03 21.28 -4.17
CA PRO A 168 -5.48 22.64 -3.87
C PRO A 168 -6.33 23.28 -4.96
N LEU A 169 -6.17 22.85 -6.23
CA LEU A 169 -6.95 23.30 -7.39
C LEU A 169 -8.46 23.15 -7.18
N LEU A 170 -8.91 22.20 -6.34
CA LEU A 170 -10.31 22.02 -6.02
C LEU A 170 -10.94 23.29 -5.41
N ASN A 171 -10.17 24.04 -4.61
CA ASN A 171 -10.65 25.30 -4.05
C ASN A 171 -10.84 26.38 -5.12
N ASP A 172 -9.96 26.39 -6.13
CA ASP A 172 -10.04 27.34 -7.23
C ASP A 172 -11.23 27.02 -8.16
N ILE A 173 -11.51 25.73 -8.38
CA ILE A 173 -12.69 25.25 -9.11
C ILE A 173 -13.97 25.68 -8.38
N LEU A 174 -14.09 25.40 -7.08
CA LEU A 174 -15.23 25.84 -6.27
C LEU A 174 -15.46 27.35 -6.35
N LYS A 175 -14.39 28.14 -6.23
CA LYS A 175 -14.43 29.61 -6.37
C LYS A 175 -14.90 30.05 -7.74
N LYS A 176 -14.37 29.45 -8.80
CA LYS A 176 -14.70 29.77 -10.19
C LYS A 176 -16.19 29.57 -10.49
N HIS A 177 -16.78 28.51 -9.96
CA HIS A 177 -18.22 28.23 -10.07
C HIS A 177 -19.07 28.97 -9.02
N GLY A 178 -18.43 29.76 -8.15
CA GLY A 178 -19.10 30.59 -7.15
C GLY A 178 -19.71 29.80 -6.00
N ALA A 179 -19.19 28.61 -5.69
CA ALA A 179 -19.71 27.68 -4.67
C ALA A 179 -19.42 28.10 -3.21
N GLU A 180 -18.91 29.31 -2.95
CA GLU A 180 -18.55 29.80 -1.60
C GLU A 180 -19.62 30.72 -0.97
N GLY A 181 -20.77 30.91 -1.62
CA GLY A 181 -21.82 31.81 -1.15
C GLY A 181 -22.62 31.27 0.05
N GLU A 182 -23.33 32.18 0.72
CA GLU A 182 -24.32 31.85 1.78
C GLU A 182 -25.75 31.65 1.22
N GLU A 183 -25.91 31.72 -0.10
CA GLU A 183 -27.19 31.57 -0.77
C GLU A 183 -27.73 30.14 -0.60
N GLU A 184 -29.02 30.01 -0.35
CA GLU A 184 -29.67 28.69 -0.27
C GLU A 184 -29.97 28.13 -1.65
N LEU A 185 -29.68 26.85 -1.86
CA LEU A 185 -29.97 26.08 -3.06
C LEU A 185 -31.01 25.02 -2.73
N GLY A 186 -32.04 24.90 -3.57
CA GLY A 186 -32.85 23.67 -3.62
C GLY A 186 -32.12 22.56 -4.39
N GLN A 187 -32.63 21.33 -4.33
CA GLN A 187 -32.01 20.14 -4.92
C GLN A 187 -31.62 20.30 -6.40
N ALA A 188 -32.52 20.81 -7.24
CA ALA A 188 -32.22 21.01 -8.66
C ALA A 188 -31.08 22.04 -8.88
N GLN A 189 -31.05 23.11 -8.08
CA GLN A 189 -30.01 24.14 -8.19
C GLN A 189 -28.66 23.64 -7.68
N PHE A 190 -28.68 22.78 -6.65
CA PHE A 190 -27.47 22.10 -6.19
C PHE A 190 -26.91 21.18 -7.28
N ALA A 191 -27.76 20.35 -7.90
CA ALA A 191 -27.36 19.48 -8.99
C ALA A 191 -26.83 20.26 -10.21
N GLU A 192 -27.49 21.35 -10.62
CA GLU A 192 -27.01 22.20 -11.72
C GLU A 192 -25.63 22.81 -11.43
N LEU A 193 -25.34 23.12 -10.17
CA LEU A 193 -24.05 23.70 -9.77
C LEU A 193 -22.95 22.67 -9.54
N LEU A 194 -23.29 21.49 -9.01
CA LEU A 194 -22.35 20.40 -8.77
C LEU A 194 -21.76 19.85 -10.07
N GLN A 195 -22.56 19.72 -11.12
CA GLN A 195 -22.16 19.08 -12.38
C GLN A 195 -20.91 19.73 -13.03
N PRO A 196 -20.85 21.05 -13.27
CA PRO A 196 -19.68 21.68 -13.86
C PRO A 196 -18.45 21.65 -12.93
N ILE A 197 -18.64 21.57 -11.61
CA ILE A 197 -17.55 21.42 -10.63
C ILE A 197 -16.91 20.03 -10.76
N LEU A 198 -17.74 18.97 -10.83
CA LEU A 198 -17.25 17.61 -11.01
C LEU A 198 -16.58 17.43 -12.36
N GLN A 199 -17.14 18.00 -13.43
CA GLN A 199 -16.54 17.96 -14.77
C GLN A 199 -15.15 18.61 -14.79
N GLU A 200 -15.02 19.83 -14.27
CA GLU A 200 -13.73 20.53 -14.24
C GLU A 200 -12.72 19.84 -13.32
N THR A 201 -13.18 19.22 -12.24
CA THR A 201 -12.33 18.41 -11.35
C THR A 201 -11.81 17.18 -12.10
N ALA A 202 -12.68 16.49 -12.85
CA ALA A 202 -12.30 15.32 -13.65
C ALA A 202 -11.31 15.69 -14.76
N ASP A 203 -11.51 16.82 -15.42
CA ASP A 203 -10.61 17.31 -16.47
C ASP A 203 -9.24 17.67 -15.88
N ALA A 204 -9.21 18.40 -14.76
CA ALA A 204 -7.96 18.76 -14.09
C ALA A 204 -7.18 17.53 -13.60
N LEU A 205 -7.87 16.52 -13.05
CA LEU A 205 -7.25 15.25 -12.65
C LEU A 205 -6.74 14.43 -13.84
N SER A 206 -7.37 14.55 -15.01
CA SER A 206 -6.89 13.86 -16.21
C SER A 206 -5.61 14.48 -16.79
N GLU A 207 -5.34 15.75 -16.48
CA GLU A 207 -4.08 16.41 -16.81
C GLU A 207 -2.99 16.13 -15.76
N ASN A 208 -3.35 16.16 -14.48
CA ASN A 208 -2.45 15.92 -13.36
C ASN A 208 -3.16 15.05 -12.31
N HIS A 209 -2.99 13.73 -12.43
CA HIS A 209 -3.61 12.80 -11.51
C HIS A 209 -2.97 12.89 -10.12
N VAL A 210 -3.74 12.50 -9.10
CA VAL A 210 -3.29 12.47 -7.70
C VAL A 210 -3.20 11.04 -7.23
N VAL A 211 -2.12 10.68 -6.54
CA VAL A 211 -1.96 9.34 -5.95
C VAL A 211 -1.99 9.43 -4.44
N ILE A 212 -2.94 8.71 -3.84
CA ILE A 212 -3.14 8.67 -2.39
C ILE A 212 -2.68 7.30 -1.86
N ILE A 213 -1.77 7.30 -0.88
CA ILE A 213 -1.36 6.08 -0.18
C ILE A 213 -2.38 5.79 0.92
N HIS A 214 -2.86 4.56 0.97
CA HIS A 214 -3.70 4.06 2.05
C HIS A 214 -2.84 3.43 3.13
N ASN A 215 -3.25 3.60 4.39
CA ASN A 215 -2.58 3.02 5.55
C ASN A 215 -2.97 1.53 5.73
N VAL A 216 -2.73 0.74 4.68
CA VAL A 216 -3.12 -0.67 4.60
C VAL A 216 -1.86 -1.51 4.43
N LYS A 217 -1.71 -2.49 5.31
CA LYS A 217 -0.63 -3.47 5.23
C LYS A 217 -1.05 -4.64 4.35
N VAL A 218 -0.26 -4.92 3.31
CA VAL A 218 -0.46 -6.12 2.47
C VAL A 218 0.41 -7.27 2.98
N VAL A 219 -0.21 -8.39 3.31
CA VAL A 219 0.46 -9.65 3.67
C VAL A 219 0.30 -10.62 2.51
N ASN A 220 1.36 -10.78 1.71
CA ASN A 220 1.36 -11.51 0.43
C ASN A 220 2.28 -12.74 0.40
N GLY A 221 2.78 -13.20 1.56
CA GLY A 221 3.66 -14.36 1.65
C GLY A 221 5.13 -14.16 1.22
N SER A 222 5.49 -13.01 0.63
CA SER A 222 6.86 -12.72 0.16
C SER A 222 7.93 -12.86 1.26
N LYS A 223 7.66 -12.33 2.46
CA LYS A 223 8.52 -12.45 3.64
C LYS A 223 8.67 -13.89 4.11
N LEU A 224 7.62 -14.69 4.01
CA LEU A 224 7.66 -16.13 4.32
C LEU A 224 8.54 -16.86 3.30
N ARG A 225 8.44 -16.55 2.00
CA ARG A 225 9.34 -17.12 0.99
C ARG A 225 10.79 -16.76 1.26
N LYS A 226 11.08 -15.52 1.68
CA LYS A 226 12.44 -15.11 2.07
C LYS A 226 12.94 -15.86 3.30
N LEU A 227 12.11 -15.99 4.34
CA LEU A 227 12.44 -16.79 5.52
C LEU A 227 12.74 -18.25 5.15
N LEU A 228 11.88 -18.88 4.34
CA LEU A 228 12.03 -20.27 3.91
C LEU A 228 13.27 -20.51 3.02
N ALA A 229 13.77 -19.47 2.36
CA ALA A 229 14.98 -19.54 1.53
C ALA A 229 16.28 -19.30 2.33
N ASP A 230 16.20 -18.70 3.52
CA ASP A 230 17.33 -18.49 4.42
C ASP A 230 17.29 -19.52 5.57
N GLU A 231 17.99 -20.64 5.36
CA GLU A 231 18.03 -21.75 6.33
C GLU A 231 18.47 -21.29 7.74
N LYS A 232 19.35 -20.29 7.85
CA LYS A 232 19.79 -19.79 9.15
C LYS A 232 18.67 -19.02 9.87
N GLN A 233 18.00 -18.10 9.18
CA GLN A 233 16.88 -17.37 9.79
C GLN A 233 15.71 -18.29 10.14
N PHE A 234 15.46 -19.30 9.29
CA PHE A 234 14.47 -20.32 9.58
C PHE A 234 14.85 -21.13 10.83
N ASP A 235 16.10 -21.60 10.95
CA ASP A 235 16.57 -22.32 12.13
C ASP A 235 16.48 -21.45 13.41
N ASP A 236 16.78 -20.15 13.33
CA ASP A 236 16.60 -19.21 14.44
C ASP A 236 15.12 -19.11 14.89
N VAL A 237 14.16 -19.20 13.96
CA VAL A 237 12.73 -19.27 14.28
C VAL A 237 12.39 -20.60 14.95
N VAL A 238 12.88 -21.74 14.42
CA VAL A 238 12.68 -23.07 15.00
C VAL A 238 13.13 -23.08 16.46
N GLU A 239 14.33 -22.56 16.73
CA GLU A 239 14.88 -22.50 18.07
C GLU A 239 14.04 -21.63 19.01
N ARG A 240 13.51 -20.49 18.53
CA ARG A 240 12.63 -19.63 19.33
C ARG A 240 11.36 -20.36 19.76
N VAL A 241 10.70 -21.10 18.88
CA VAL A 241 9.51 -21.90 19.24
C VAL A 241 9.86 -22.95 20.28
N LEU A 242 10.97 -23.68 20.09
CA LEU A 242 11.42 -24.70 21.04
C LEU A 242 11.84 -24.14 22.41
N GLN A 243 12.28 -22.89 22.48
CA GLN A 243 12.61 -22.23 23.75
C GLN A 243 11.35 -21.76 24.50
N GLU A 244 10.37 -21.18 23.81
CA GLU A 244 9.14 -20.70 24.44
C GLU A 244 8.30 -21.86 24.99
N THR A 245 8.31 -23.00 24.30
CA THR A 245 7.60 -24.22 24.71
C THR A 245 8.19 -24.91 25.94
N LYS A 246 9.52 -24.85 26.15
CA LYS A 246 10.19 -25.39 27.37
C LYS A 246 9.87 -24.63 28.65
N SER A 247 9.35 -23.40 28.54
CA SER A 247 8.98 -22.55 29.69
C SER A 247 7.56 -22.81 30.21
N GLY A 248 6.72 -23.51 29.43
CA GLY A 248 5.36 -23.91 29.81
C GLY A 248 5.35 -25.18 30.66
N LYS A 249 4.74 -25.12 31.85
CA LYS A 249 4.44 -26.31 32.65
C LYS A 249 3.18 -26.98 32.10
N ASP A 250 3.28 -27.79 31.06
CA ASP A 250 2.40 -28.96 30.96
C ASP A 250 2.94 -30.03 30.01
N GLY A 251 2.67 -31.28 30.36
CA GLY A 251 3.03 -32.42 29.54
C GLY A 251 2.08 -32.56 28.34
N LEU A 252 2.66 -32.89 27.19
CA LEU A 252 1.98 -33.45 26.02
C LEU A 252 1.05 -32.52 25.22
N GLN A 253 1.43 -31.24 25.05
CA GLN A 253 0.80 -30.39 24.04
C GLN A 253 1.21 -30.88 22.63
N LYS A 254 0.26 -31.00 21.69
CA LYS A 254 0.56 -31.49 20.34
C LYS A 254 1.45 -30.48 19.60
N THR A 255 2.39 -30.96 18.78
CA THR A 255 3.29 -30.12 17.95
C THR A 255 2.54 -29.04 17.17
N THR A 256 1.39 -29.39 16.58
CA THR A 256 0.49 -28.45 15.89
C THR A 256 0.09 -27.26 16.78
N GLU A 257 -0.38 -27.52 18.01
CA GLU A 257 -0.90 -26.50 18.92
C GLU A 257 0.21 -25.54 19.36
N LEU A 258 1.44 -26.06 19.56
CA LEU A 258 2.60 -25.25 19.92
C LEU A 258 3.01 -24.30 18.80
N ILE A 259 3.08 -24.80 17.57
CA ILE A 259 3.44 -24.00 16.39
C ILE A 259 2.36 -22.98 16.10
N ARG A 260 1.09 -23.39 16.14
CA ARG A 260 -0.06 -22.50 15.96
C ARG A 260 -0.05 -21.35 16.96
N SER A 261 0.07 -21.65 18.26
CA SER A 261 0.11 -20.62 19.30
C SER A 261 1.30 -19.67 19.14
N PHE A 262 2.47 -20.17 18.74
CA PHE A 262 3.63 -19.32 18.47
C PHE A 262 3.41 -18.42 17.24
N PHE A 263 2.81 -18.93 16.17
CA PHE A 263 2.50 -18.17 14.95
C PHE A 263 1.43 -17.11 15.20
N GLU A 264 0.39 -17.41 15.96
CA GLU A 264 -0.62 -16.43 16.37
C GLU A 264 0.01 -15.27 17.15
N LYS A 265 0.99 -15.56 18.02
CA LYS A 265 1.64 -14.55 18.88
C LYS A 265 2.74 -13.73 18.19
N HIS A 266 3.60 -14.38 17.39
CA HIS A 266 4.82 -13.78 16.83
C HIS A 266 4.83 -13.74 15.30
N GLY A 267 3.77 -14.21 14.65
CA GLY A 267 3.69 -14.35 13.20
C GLY A 267 4.03 -13.08 12.42
N LYS A 268 3.63 -11.92 12.96
CA LYS A 268 3.92 -10.60 12.37
C LYS A 268 5.41 -10.36 12.14
N ASP A 269 6.28 -10.89 12.99
CA ASP A 269 7.74 -10.68 12.92
C ASP A 269 8.36 -11.25 11.63
N PHE A 270 7.73 -12.27 11.06
CA PHE A 270 8.21 -12.97 9.86
C PHE A 270 7.21 -12.98 8.70
N GLY A 271 6.15 -12.19 8.80
CA GLY A 271 5.24 -11.91 7.69
C GLY A 271 3.98 -12.75 7.63
N LEU A 272 3.53 -13.32 8.75
CA LEU A 272 2.15 -13.79 8.89
C LEU A 272 1.22 -12.63 9.29
N PRO A 273 -0.06 -12.71 8.89
CA PRO A 273 -1.06 -11.76 9.35
C PRO A 273 -1.36 -11.97 10.85
N PRO A 274 -1.72 -10.92 11.61
CA PRO A 274 -2.08 -11.05 13.03
C PRO A 274 -3.37 -11.87 13.17
N SER A 275 -3.36 -12.91 14.00
CA SER A 275 -4.41 -13.94 14.05
C SER A 275 -5.80 -13.42 14.44
N GLU A 276 -5.87 -12.32 15.18
CA GLU A 276 -7.11 -11.70 15.66
C GLU A 276 -7.59 -10.54 14.76
N SER A 277 -7.00 -10.35 13.58
CA SER A 277 -7.30 -9.16 12.75
C SER A 277 -8.68 -9.21 12.11
N ASN A 278 -9.09 -10.36 11.55
CA ASN A 278 -10.41 -10.56 10.93
C ASN A 278 -10.72 -12.05 10.66
N ASP A 279 -11.97 -12.33 10.28
CA ASP A 279 -12.44 -13.69 9.95
C ASP A 279 -11.63 -14.36 8.83
N ALA A 280 -11.14 -13.59 7.84
CA ALA A 280 -10.33 -14.13 6.76
C ALA A 280 -8.99 -14.69 7.25
N VAL A 281 -8.36 -14.03 8.24
CA VAL A 281 -7.14 -14.55 8.88
C VAL A 281 -7.44 -15.81 9.68
N ILE A 282 -8.54 -15.85 10.43
CA ILE A 282 -8.93 -17.05 11.20
C ILE A 282 -9.11 -18.25 10.26
N LEU A 283 -9.83 -18.05 9.15
CA LEU A 283 -10.03 -19.07 8.12
C LEU A 283 -8.72 -19.52 7.46
N LEU A 284 -7.78 -18.59 7.21
CA LEU A 284 -6.46 -18.92 6.69
C LEU A 284 -5.69 -19.86 7.64
N TYR A 285 -5.64 -19.53 8.94
CA TYR A 285 -4.96 -20.38 9.92
C TYR A 285 -5.64 -21.76 10.01
N ASP A 286 -6.97 -21.81 10.09
CA ASP A 286 -7.70 -23.08 10.17
C ASP A 286 -7.49 -23.95 8.91
N ALA A 287 -7.53 -23.34 7.72
CA ALA A 287 -7.32 -24.04 6.46
C ALA A 287 -5.90 -24.61 6.37
N VAL A 288 -4.87 -23.78 6.63
CA VAL A 288 -3.47 -24.22 6.54
C VAL A 288 -3.17 -25.36 7.51
N PHE A 289 -3.55 -25.23 8.78
CA PHE A 289 -3.27 -26.29 9.77
C PHE A 289 -4.07 -27.56 9.49
N SER A 290 -5.32 -27.46 9.02
CA SER A 290 -6.12 -28.63 8.63
C SER A 290 -5.56 -29.36 7.41
N GLU A 291 -5.07 -28.62 6.40
CA GLU A 291 -4.48 -29.22 5.20
C GLU A 291 -3.19 -29.98 5.52
N VAL A 292 -2.29 -29.40 6.31
CA VAL A 292 -1.02 -30.04 6.67
C VAL A 292 -1.23 -31.26 7.57
N GLU A 293 -2.26 -31.26 8.43
CA GLU A 293 -2.61 -32.44 9.24
C GLU A 293 -3.19 -33.61 8.43
N ASN A 294 -3.87 -33.32 7.32
CA ASN A 294 -4.43 -34.34 6.42
C ASN A 294 -3.38 -34.94 5.46
N GLU A 295 -2.29 -34.22 5.20
CA GLU A 295 -1.12 -34.70 4.48
C GLU A 295 -0.27 -35.61 5.42
N GLU A 296 -0.82 -36.80 5.74
CA GLU A 296 -0.25 -37.84 6.60
C GLU A 296 1.30 -37.98 6.48
N SER A 297 2.05 -37.43 7.43
CA SER A 297 3.44 -37.83 7.67
C SER A 297 3.53 -38.59 8.99
N VAL A 298 3.47 -39.90 8.88
CA VAL A 298 3.92 -40.80 9.94
C VAL A 298 5.44 -40.76 9.93
N VAL A 299 6.10 -40.17 10.96
CA VAL A 299 7.33 -40.66 11.64
C VAL A 299 7.95 -39.60 12.59
N LYS A 300 8.34 -40.06 13.79
CA LYS A 300 8.84 -39.33 14.98
C LYS A 300 10.22 -38.65 14.90
N ALA A 301 10.37 -37.60 15.74
CA ALA A 301 11.57 -36.99 16.39
C ALA A 301 12.07 -35.67 15.79
N ASP A 302 12.55 -34.72 16.62
CA ASP A 302 13.03 -33.31 16.41
C ASP A 302 13.14 -32.76 14.97
N ASN A 303 13.63 -33.54 14.01
CA ASN A 303 13.57 -33.23 12.58
C ASN A 303 12.11 -33.12 12.06
N GLU A 304 11.17 -33.84 12.65
CA GLU A 304 9.72 -33.80 12.42
C GLU A 304 9.12 -32.44 12.76
N PHE A 305 9.54 -31.83 13.88
CA PHE A 305 9.08 -30.50 14.28
C PHE A 305 9.48 -29.43 13.25
N ARG A 306 10.74 -29.49 12.82
CA ARG A 306 11.30 -28.56 11.84
C ARG A 306 10.65 -28.70 10.48
N GLU A 307 10.53 -29.93 9.96
CA GLU A 307 9.92 -30.16 8.64
C GLU A 307 8.43 -29.82 8.65
N TYR A 308 7.70 -30.20 9.69
CA TYR A 308 6.30 -29.81 9.85
C TYR A 308 6.13 -28.28 9.87
N MET A 309 6.95 -27.56 10.64
CA MET A 309 6.89 -26.09 10.65
C MET A 309 7.23 -25.49 9.27
N LYS A 310 8.18 -26.08 8.55
CA LYS A 310 8.55 -25.67 7.19
C LYS A 310 7.37 -25.84 6.23
N ASP A 311 6.65 -26.95 6.32
CA ASP A 311 5.50 -27.24 5.47
C ASP A 311 4.29 -26.34 5.79
N VAL A 312 4.00 -26.09 7.07
CA VAL A 312 3.00 -25.09 7.49
C VAL A 312 3.32 -23.72 6.89
N LEU A 313 4.56 -23.23 7.01
CA LEU A 313 4.95 -21.92 6.47
C LEU A 313 4.92 -21.88 4.94
N LYS A 314 5.25 -22.97 4.24
CA LYS A 314 5.09 -23.06 2.78
C LYS A 314 3.64 -22.91 2.37
N LYS A 315 2.72 -23.60 3.06
CA LYS A 315 1.28 -23.50 2.79
C LYS A 315 0.75 -22.10 3.05
N PHE A 316 1.16 -21.45 4.14
CA PHE A 316 0.85 -20.03 4.35
C PHE A 316 1.37 -19.16 3.20
N ALA A 317 2.62 -19.36 2.76
CA ALA A 317 3.19 -18.59 1.67
C ALA A 317 2.41 -18.80 0.35
N GLU A 318 2.01 -20.04 0.04
CA GLU A 318 1.19 -20.37 -1.14
C GLU A 318 -0.19 -19.70 -1.08
N GLN A 319 -0.91 -19.86 0.03
CA GLN A 319 -2.25 -19.28 0.17
C GLN A 319 -2.23 -17.74 0.17
N LEU A 320 -1.22 -17.11 0.76
CA LEU A 320 -1.05 -15.66 0.78
C LEU A 320 -0.56 -15.08 -0.57
N GLU A 321 0.13 -15.88 -1.38
CA GLU A 321 0.49 -15.49 -2.76
C GLU A 321 -0.75 -15.47 -3.66
N ASP A 322 -1.62 -16.47 -3.52
CA ASP A 322 -2.86 -16.57 -4.29
C ASP A 322 -3.93 -15.58 -3.79
N ASN A 323 -4.02 -15.38 -2.47
CA ASN A 323 -5.00 -14.52 -1.81
C ASN A 323 -4.33 -13.67 -0.71
N PRO A 324 -3.68 -12.55 -1.08
CA PRO A 324 -3.09 -11.64 -0.10
C PRO A 324 -4.11 -11.09 0.89
N ILE A 325 -3.68 -10.89 2.14
CA ILE A 325 -4.52 -10.30 3.19
C ILE A 325 -4.18 -8.82 3.34
N TYR A 326 -5.22 -8.00 3.40
CA TYR A 326 -5.15 -6.56 3.63
C TYR A 326 -5.51 -6.30 5.10
N CYS A 327 -4.59 -5.71 5.84
CA CYS A 327 -4.79 -5.33 7.23
C CYS A 327 -4.79 -3.80 7.33
N ASP A 328 -5.92 -3.22 7.70
CA ASP A 328 -5.98 -1.81 8.03
C ASP A 328 -5.10 -1.54 9.26
N LEU A 329 -4.28 -0.49 9.19
CA LEU A 329 -3.40 -0.10 10.29
C LEU A 329 -4.05 0.95 11.20
N ASP A 330 -5.39 1.02 11.19
CA ASP A 330 -6.15 1.92 12.06
C ASP A 330 -6.18 1.38 13.50
N ASP A 331 -5.19 1.83 14.28
CA ASP A 331 -5.16 1.94 15.74
C ASP A 331 -4.46 3.25 16.15
#